data_AF-A0A9E3QCT9-F1
#
_entry.id   AF-A0A9E3QCT9-F1
#
_cell.length_a   1.000
_cell.length_b   1.000
_cell.length_c   1.000
_cell.angle_alpha   90.00
_cell.angle_beta   90.00
_cell.angle_gamma   90.00
#
_symmetry.space_group_name_H-M   'P 1'
#
loop_
_entity.id
_entity.type
_entity.pdbx_description
1 polymer ?
#
loop_
_entity_poly.entity_id
_entity_poly.type
_entity_poly.pdbx_seq_one_letter_code
_entity_poly.pdbx_strand_id
1 'polypeptide(L)' 'MAMRPIVELGVAEAYALLVERFGRTDLPPLDAIEHEDWGRDYLLSRFLEIPAKALAEAGLTVSEREGDEAGEA' A
#
# COMPACT_ATOMS: atom_id res chain seq x y z
N MET A 1 -15.01 4.05 9.41
CA MET A 1 -14.84 3.90 7.94
C MET A 1 -14.03 2.64 7.72
N ALA A 2 -14.49 1.69 6.91
CA ALA A 2 -13.72 0.48 6.63
C ALA A 2 -12.48 0.85 5.80
N MET A 3 -11.29 0.50 6.30
CA MET A 3 -10.04 0.67 5.58
C MET A 3 -9.84 -0.51 4.62
N ARG A 4 -9.32 -0.24 3.42
CA ARG A 4 -9.05 -1.29 2.44
C ARG A 4 -7.71 -1.96 2.75
N PRO A 5 -7.64 -3.30 2.86
CA PRO A 5 -6.37 -4.00 2.98
C PRO A 5 -5.46 -3.74 1.78
N ILE A 6 -4.18 -3.47 1.99
CA ILE A 6 -3.21 -3.26 0.90
C ILE A 6 -3.11 -4.47 -0.02
N VAL A 7 -3.40 -5.68 0.48
CA VAL A 7 -3.42 -6.91 -0.31
C VAL A 7 -4.56 -6.96 -1.32
N GLU A 8 -5.61 -6.15 -1.14
CA GLU A 8 -6.70 -6.05 -2.12
C GLU A 8 -6.37 -5.08 -3.27
N LEU A 9 -5.26 -4.33 -3.18
CA LEU A 9 -4.84 -3.40 -4.21
C LEU A 9 -4.31 -4.15 -5.44
N GLY A 10 -4.71 -3.68 -6.63
CA GLY A 10 -4.08 -4.07 -7.89
C GLY A 10 -2.67 -3.49 -8.02
N VAL A 11 -1.84 -4.05 -8.90
CA VAL A 11 -0.44 -3.60 -9.12
C VAL A 11 -0.37 -2.12 -9.51
N ALA A 12 -1.12 -1.72 -10.54
CA ALA A 12 -1.18 -0.32 -10.98
C ALA A 12 -1.72 0.63 -9.90
N GLU A 13 -2.73 0.20 -9.14
CA GLU A 13 -3.31 0.98 -8.04
C GLU A 13 -2.31 1.16 -6.89
N ALA A 14 -1.65 0.08 -6.46
CA ALA A 14 -0.61 0.09 -5.45
C ALA A 14 0.57 0.99 -5.86
N TYR A 15 1.00 0.91 -7.12
CA TYR A 15 2.06 1.75 -7.65
C TYR A 15 1.67 3.23 -7.63
N ALA A 16 0.49 3.58 -8.15
CA ALA A 16 -0.01 4.95 -8.17
C ALA A 16 -0.10 5.54 -6.76
N LEU A 17 -0.61 4.78 -5.79
CA LEU A 17 -0.65 5.20 -4.39
C LEU A 17 0.75 5.46 -3.82
N LEU A 18 1.71 4.55 -4.03
CA LEU A 18 3.07 4.74 -3.54
C LEU A 18 3.73 5.99 -4.13
N VAL A 19 3.55 6.26 -5.42
CA VAL A 19 4.13 7.43 -6.09
C VAL A 19 3.40 8.72 -5.74
N GLU A 20 2.08 8.76 -5.95
CA GLU A 20 1.28 9.99 -5.87
C GLU A 20 0.91 10.37 -4.43
N ARG A 21 0.61 9.38 -3.57
CA ARG A 21 0.19 9.62 -2.19
C ARG A 21 1.37 9.62 -1.22
N PHE A 22 2.29 8.68 -1.39
CA PHE A 22 3.41 8.49 -0.47
C PHE A 22 4.74 9.04 -0.98
N GLY A 23 4.78 9.58 -2.21
CA GLY A 23 5.96 10.25 -2.76
C GLY A 23 7.15 9.32 -3.02
N ARG A 24 6.93 8.01 -3.17
CA ARG A 24 7.98 7.04 -3.47
C ARG A 24 8.48 7.26 -4.90
N THR A 25 9.78 7.50 -5.02
CA THR A 25 10.47 7.70 -6.31
C THR A 25 11.46 6.58 -6.62
N ASP A 26 11.65 5.64 -5.68
CA ASP A 26 12.59 4.52 -5.77
C ASP A 26 11.96 3.23 -6.32
N LEU A 27 10.88 3.35 -7.10
CA LEU A 27 10.18 2.20 -7.69
C LEU A 27 10.65 1.96 -9.14
N PRO A 28 10.77 0.68 -9.56
CA PRO A 28 10.91 0.34 -10.98
C PRO A 28 9.72 0.86 -11.80
N PRO A 29 9.85 1.00 -13.14
CA PRO A 29 8.73 1.38 -13.99
C PRO A 29 7.54 0.42 -13.83
N LEU A 30 6.32 0.96 -13.82
CA LEU A 30 5.09 0.15 -13.68
C LEU A 30 5.03 -1.02 -14.68
N ASP A 31 5.43 -0.77 -15.93
CA ASP A 31 5.47 -1.79 -16.98
C ASP A 31 6.34 -3.00 -16.58
N ALA A 32 7.50 -2.78 -15.97
CA ALA A 32 8.35 -3.87 -15.49
C ALA A 32 7.73 -4.64 -14.32
N ILE A 33 6.94 -3.95 -13.49
CA ILE A 33 6.29 -4.53 -12.31
C ILE A 33 5.05 -5.34 -12.71
N GLU A 34 4.26 -4.88 -13.68
CA GLU A 34 3.04 -5.57 -14.15
C GLU A 34 3.34 -6.86 -14.92
N HIS A 35 4.46 -6.90 -15.64
CA HIS A 35 4.83 -8.06 -16.45
C HIS A 35 5.54 -9.17 -15.65
N GLU A 36 6.00 -8.86 -14.44
CA GLU A 36 6.82 -9.77 -13.65
C GLU A 36 6.10 -10.27 -12.40
N ASP A 37 6.23 -11.56 -12.10
CA ASP A 37 5.56 -12.20 -10.96
C ASP A 37 5.97 -11.64 -9.58
N TRP A 38 7.09 -10.90 -9.49
CA TRP A 38 7.56 -10.29 -8.24
C TRP A 38 6.96 -8.90 -7.97
N GLY A 39 6.30 -8.28 -8.94
CA GLY A 39 5.93 -6.88 -8.86
C GLY A 39 4.97 -6.55 -7.73
N ARG A 40 3.94 -7.39 -7.54
CA ARG A 40 2.94 -7.19 -6.48
C ARG A 40 3.55 -7.31 -5.09
N ASP A 41 4.29 -8.38 -4.82
CA ASP A 41 4.93 -8.60 -3.52
C ASP A 41 5.95 -7.49 -3.18
N TYR A 42 6.66 -6.99 -4.19
CA TYR A 42 7.55 -5.85 -4.03
C TYR A 42 6.79 -4.59 -3.60
N LEU A 43 5.69 -4.23 -4.27
CA LEU A 43 4.88 -3.07 -3.90
C LEU A 43 4.27 -3.21 -2.49
N LEU A 44 3.77 -4.39 -2.14
CA LEU A 44 3.25 -4.66 -0.80
C LEU A 44 4.35 -4.48 0.26
N SER A 45 5.57 -4.95 0.00
CA SER A 45 6.71 -4.74 0.89
C SER A 45 7.02 -3.26 1.10
N ARG A 46 6.82 -2.40 0.09
CA ARG A 46 6.99 -0.95 0.23
C ARG A 46 5.93 -0.30 1.12
N PHE A 47 4.69 -0.81 1.13
CA PHE A 47 3.68 -0.35 2.06
C PHE A 47 4.01 -0.71 3.52
N LEU A 48 4.69 -1.84 3.77
CA LEU A 48 5.11 -2.22 5.12
C LEU A 48 6.17 -1.29 5.71
N GLU A 49 6.89 -0.55 4.88
CA GLU A 49 7.82 0.50 5.32
C GLU A 49 7.12 1.81 5.71
N ILE A 50 5.82 1.95 5.42
CA ILE A 50 5.05 3.16 5.69
C ILE A 50 4.38 3.06 7.05
N PRO A 51 4.39 4.12 7.88
CA PRO A 51 3.69 4.11 9.16
C PRO A 51 2.20 3.81 9.01
N ALA A 52 1.65 2.96 9.90
CA ALA A 52 0.24 2.59 9.89
C ALA A 52 -0.71 3.80 9.93
N LYS A 53 -0.32 4.88 10.63
CA LYS A 53 -1.07 6.15 10.64
C LYS A 53 -1.19 6.76 9.24
N ALA A 54 -0.10 6.79 8.46
CA ALA A 54 -0.11 7.33 7.11
C ALA A 54 -0.90 6.43 6.14
N LEU A 55 -0.86 5.12 6.33
CA LEU A 55 -1.73 4.17 5.60
C LEU A 55 -3.20 4.45 5.92
N ALA A 56 -3.55 4.61 7.20
CA ALA A 56 -4.90 4.95 7.64
C ALA A 56 -5.40 6.29 7.07
N GLU A 57 -4.53 7.30 6.97
CA GLU A 57 -4.83 8.59 6.31
C GLU A 57 -5.04 8.46 4.78
N ALA A 58 -4.58 7.37 4.18
CA ALA A 58 -4.88 6.98 2.81
C ALA A 58 -6.09 6.02 2.71
N GLY A 59 -6.73 5.68 3.83
CA GLY A 59 -7.82 4.70 3.89
C GLY A 59 -7.36 3.25 3.71
N LEU A 60 -6.07 2.98 3.92
CA LEU A 60 -5.44 1.68 3.74
C LEU A 60 -5.08 1.03 5.08
N THR A 61 -5.05 -0.29 5.12
CA THR A 61 -4.58 -1.07 6.27
C THR A 61 -3.72 -2.26 5.82
N VAL A 62 -2.81 -2.69 6.68
CA VAL A 62 -1.99 -3.90 6.46
C VAL A 62 -2.78 -5.16 6.81
N SER A 63 -3.73 -5.05 7.73
CA SER A 63 -4.51 -6.19 8.22
C SER A 63 -5.72 -6.45 7.32
N GLU A 64 -5.87 -7.69 6.86
CA GLU A 64 -7.11 -8.19 6.21
C GLU A 64 -8.33 -8.17 7.14
N ARG A 65 -8.09 -7.96 8.43
CA ARG A 65 -9.08 -8.02 9.50
C ARG A 65 -8.90 -6.79 10.39
N GLU A 66 -10.02 -6.15 10.69
CA GLU A 66 -10.16 -5.02 11.64
C GLU A 66 -9.75 -3.64 11.11
N GLY A 67 -10.77 -2.92 10.59
CA GLY A 67 -11.00 -1.59 11.12
C GLY A 67 -11.46 -1.72 12.59
N ASP A 68 -11.07 -0.74 13.42
CA ASP A 68 -11.00 -0.73 14.89
C ASP A 68 -9.68 -1.34 15.40
N GLU A 69 -8.77 -0.63 16.05
CA GLU A 69 -8.93 0.45 17.01
C GLU A 69 -7.90 1.56 16.79
N ALA A 70 -8.37 2.80 16.79
CA ALA A 70 -7.53 3.95 17.06
C ALA A 70 -6.87 3.75 18.42
N GLY A 71 -5.56 3.56 18.45
CA GLY A 71 -4.76 3.64 19.66
C GLY A 71 -4.79 5.08 20.19
N GLU A 72 -5.79 5.37 21.01
CA GLU A 72 -5.83 6.54 21.89
C GLU A 72 -5.01 6.20 23.13
N ALA A 73 -3.89 6.91 23.30
CA ALA A 73 -3.02 6.85 24.48
C ALA A 73 -3.18 8.12 25.31
#